data_AF-A0A538NRB8-F1
#
_entry.id   AF-A0A538NRB8-F1
#
_cell.length_a   1.000
_cell.length_b   1.000
_cell.length_c   1.000
_cell.angle_alpha   90.00
_cell.angle_beta   90.00
_cell.angle_gamma   90.00
#
_symmetry.space_group_name_H-M   'P 1'
#
loop_
_entity.id
_entity.type
_entity.pdbx_description
1 polymer ?
#
loop_
_entity_poly.entity_id
_entity_poly.type
_entity_poly.pdbx_seq_one_letter_code
_entity_poly.pdbx_strand_id
1 'polypeptide(L)'
;MSGQTQADSLDKLADDFWAWRAKYAPFTGDDVNRIERPGGLRDWSRAKIDNHRRDLSEFEARWKRLDATGWPIPKQVDHRLIGSALSRVHWELDVNPRWKRDPNFYIEQTLTPVVEALTVPAPYNETRSREILTRIENIPAILQQSEENLGDPPAPFATVAVQALDGVRDRLRKMATSLRPETTLNAKQLNDAADRAASALSSFCAMWHCCRTRPRNSWLWGARSGTGP
;
A
#
# COMPACT_ATOMS: atom_id res chain seq x y z
N MET A 1 15.54 5.57 40.37
CA MET A 1 15.43 6.73 39.47
C MET A 1 14.27 6.47 38.53
N SER A 2 13.09 6.96 38.89
CA SER A 2 11.87 6.76 38.12
C SER A 2 11.94 7.66 36.89
N GLY A 3 12.11 7.08 35.71
CA GLY A 3 12.01 7.82 34.45
C GLY A 3 10.58 8.32 34.29
N GLN A 4 10.37 9.62 34.43
CA GLN A 4 9.11 10.25 34.03
C GLN A 4 8.99 10.11 32.52
N THR A 5 8.11 9.22 32.06
CA THR A 5 7.65 9.19 30.68
C THR A 5 7.03 10.55 30.38
N GLN A 6 7.69 11.36 29.55
CA GLN A 6 7.17 12.66 29.15
C GLN A 6 5.77 12.49 28.56
N ALA A 7 4.82 13.30 29.04
CA ALA A 7 3.44 13.27 28.53
C ALA A 7 3.45 13.51 27.01
N ASP A 8 2.76 12.65 26.28
CA ASP A 8 2.68 12.70 24.83
C ASP A 8 1.97 14.00 24.39
N SER A 9 2.57 14.77 23.49
CA SER A 9 1.95 15.97 22.92
C SER A 9 1.22 15.62 21.61
N LEU A 10 0.26 16.47 21.20
CA LEU A 10 -0.39 16.30 19.89
C LEU A 10 0.65 16.28 18.76
N ASP A 11 1.64 17.17 18.79
CA ASP A 11 2.66 17.27 17.74
C ASP A 11 3.50 15.99 17.66
N LYS A 12 3.93 15.46 18.81
CA LYS A 12 4.67 14.20 18.86
C LYS A 12 3.83 13.02 18.34
N LEU A 13 2.56 12.95 18.73
CA LEU A 13 1.64 11.93 18.23
C LEU A 13 1.48 12.03 16.71
N ALA A 14 1.30 13.25 16.20
CA ALA A 14 1.15 13.51 14.77
C ALA A 14 2.41 13.10 13.99
N ASP A 15 3.59 13.50 14.46
CA ASP A 15 4.87 13.16 13.84
C ASP A 15 5.09 11.64 13.79
N ASP A 16 4.89 10.96 14.92
CA ASP A 16 5.03 9.51 15.01
C ASP A 16 4.02 8.80 14.08
N PHE A 17 2.77 9.28 14.02
CA PHE A 17 1.73 8.73 13.15
C PHE A 17 2.05 8.92 11.66
N TRP A 18 2.48 10.12 11.26
CA TRP A 18 2.80 10.40 9.86
C TRP A 18 4.10 9.71 9.41
N ALA A 19 5.09 9.57 10.29
CA ALA A 19 6.26 8.73 10.04
C ALA A 19 5.88 7.25 9.84
N TRP A 20 4.90 6.76 10.61
CA TRP A 20 4.34 5.42 10.43
C TRP A 20 3.53 5.31 9.13
N ARG A 21 2.73 6.31 8.76
CA ARG A 21 1.97 6.33 7.49
C ARG A 21 2.88 6.40 6.27
N ALA A 22 3.96 7.19 6.31
CA ALA A 22 4.97 7.20 5.23
C ALA A 22 5.51 5.78 4.97
N LYS A 23 5.72 5.00 6.02
CA LYS A 23 6.16 3.61 5.93
C LYS A 23 5.07 2.65 5.47
N TYR A 24 3.84 2.76 5.97
CA TYR A 24 2.88 1.64 5.87
C TYR A 24 1.56 1.97 5.17
N ALA A 25 1.30 3.24 4.84
CA ALA A 25 0.14 3.56 4.02
C ALA A 25 0.21 2.78 2.70
N PRO A 26 -0.90 2.22 2.21
CA PRO A 26 -0.95 1.67 0.87
C PRO A 26 -0.54 2.71 -0.16
N PHE A 27 0.08 2.25 -1.24
CA PHE A 27 0.21 3.02 -2.47
C PHE A 27 -1.16 3.13 -3.14
N THR A 28 -1.37 4.23 -3.84
CA THR A 28 -2.60 4.53 -4.61
C THR A 28 -2.19 5.17 -5.93
N GLY A 29 -2.94 4.93 -7.00
CA GLY A 29 -2.70 5.61 -8.29
C GLY A 29 -3.09 7.10 -8.27
N ASP A 30 -3.75 7.56 -7.22
CA ASP A 30 -4.10 8.96 -6.99
C ASP A 30 -2.88 9.75 -6.48
N ASP A 31 -2.47 10.77 -7.24
CA ASP A 31 -1.31 11.59 -6.96
C ASP A 31 -1.55 12.67 -5.89
N VAL A 32 -2.82 12.99 -5.59
CA VAL A 32 -3.19 13.98 -4.56
C VAL A 32 -2.69 13.57 -3.19
N ASN A 33 -2.73 12.27 -2.90
CA ASN A 33 -2.34 11.70 -1.61
C ASN A 33 -0.88 11.21 -1.57
N ARG A 34 -0.07 11.58 -2.58
CA ARG A 34 1.33 11.14 -2.65
C ARG A 34 2.16 11.80 -1.56
N ILE A 35 2.89 10.98 -0.82
CA ILE A 35 3.82 11.39 0.25
C ILE A 35 5.19 10.82 -0.03
N GLU A 36 6.24 11.45 0.50
CA GLU A 36 7.57 10.83 0.50
C GLU A 36 7.58 9.62 1.43
N ARG A 37 8.21 8.54 0.97
CA ARG A 37 8.21 7.25 1.66
C ARG A 37 9.64 6.76 1.79
N PRO A 38 10.03 6.22 2.96
CA PRO A 38 11.29 5.51 3.05
C PRO A 38 11.25 4.28 2.14
N GLY A 39 12.41 3.94 1.59
CA GLY A 39 12.57 2.75 0.77
C GLY A 39 12.54 1.44 1.56
N GLY A 40 12.76 0.34 0.85
CA GLY A 40 12.92 -1.00 1.44
C GLY A 40 11.79 -1.99 1.16
N LEU A 41 11.81 -3.09 1.93
CA LEU A 41 10.88 -4.20 1.77
C LEU A 41 9.44 -3.79 2.07
N ARG A 42 8.52 -4.22 1.22
CA ARG A 42 7.08 -4.09 1.43
C ARG A 42 6.50 -5.45 1.78
N ASP A 43 5.74 -5.48 2.86
CA ASP A 43 5.19 -6.71 3.41
C ASP A 43 3.69 -6.51 3.71
N TRP A 44 2.87 -7.25 2.99
CA TRP A 44 1.42 -7.32 3.12
C TRP A 44 0.96 -8.68 3.66
N SER A 45 1.86 -9.46 4.27
CA SER A 45 1.50 -10.68 4.97
C SER A 45 0.47 -10.42 6.08
N ARG A 46 -0.33 -11.43 6.41
CA ARG A 46 -1.33 -11.34 7.50
C ARG A 46 -0.71 -10.91 8.82
N ALA A 47 0.47 -11.46 9.14
CA ALA A 47 1.23 -11.08 10.33
C ALA A 47 1.58 -9.59 10.33
N LYS A 48 1.99 -9.03 9.18
CA LYS A 48 2.29 -7.60 9.08
C LYS A 48 1.05 -6.72 9.19
N ILE A 49 -0.07 -7.15 8.61
CA ILE A 49 -1.37 -6.49 8.80
C ILE A 49 -1.79 -6.49 10.28
N ASP A 50 -1.60 -7.59 11.00
CA ASP A 50 -1.92 -7.66 12.43
C ASP A 50 -1.00 -6.75 13.26
N ASN A 51 0.27 -6.58 12.86
CA ASN A 51 1.13 -5.56 13.45
C ASN A 51 0.55 -4.15 13.22
N HIS A 52 0.06 -3.85 12.01
CA HIS A 52 -0.55 -2.56 11.72
C HIS A 52 -1.80 -2.27 12.55
N ARG A 53 -2.62 -3.29 12.84
CA ARG A 53 -3.75 -3.15 13.77
C ARG A 53 -3.31 -2.83 15.20
N ARG A 54 -2.24 -3.48 15.66
CA ARG A 54 -1.66 -3.21 16.99
C ARG A 54 -1.10 -1.79 17.06
N ASP A 55 -0.29 -1.39 16.08
CA ASP A 55 0.25 -0.03 15.97
C ASP A 55 -0.89 1.01 15.97
N LEU A 56 -1.95 0.78 15.18
CA LEU A 56 -3.12 1.67 15.15
C LEU A 56 -3.79 1.78 16.52
N SER A 57 -3.98 0.66 17.22
CA SER A 57 -4.59 0.64 18.55
C SER A 57 -3.77 1.44 19.56
N GLU A 58 -2.45 1.40 19.46
CA GLU A 58 -1.54 2.21 20.28
C GLU A 58 -1.69 3.72 19.98
N PHE A 59 -1.74 4.10 18.70
CA PHE A 59 -1.98 5.49 18.31
C PHE A 59 -3.34 6.00 18.78
N GLU A 60 -4.40 5.21 18.64
CA GLU A 60 -5.73 5.57 19.15
C GLU A 60 -5.75 5.75 20.66
N ALA A 61 -5.05 4.89 21.40
CA ALA A 61 -4.94 5.01 22.85
C ALA A 61 -4.18 6.29 23.26
N ARG A 62 -3.13 6.66 22.52
CA ARG A 62 -2.40 7.93 22.70
C ARG A 62 -3.31 9.13 22.42
N TRP A 63 -4.01 9.12 21.28
CA TRP A 63 -4.94 10.17 20.87
C TRP A 63 -6.06 10.40 21.89
N LYS A 64 -6.74 9.34 22.35
CA LYS A 64 -7.85 9.41 23.32
C LYS A 64 -7.44 9.97 24.70
N ARG A 65 -6.15 9.95 25.06
CA ARG A 65 -5.65 10.53 26.31
C ARG A 65 -5.45 12.04 26.24
N LEU A 66 -5.42 12.64 25.05
CA LEU A 66 -5.28 14.08 24.89
C LEU A 66 -6.64 14.76 25.12
N ASP A 67 -6.72 15.62 26.14
CA ASP A 67 -7.88 16.50 26.33
C ASP A 67 -7.65 17.84 25.61
N ALA A 68 -8.37 18.02 24.50
CA ALA A 68 -8.29 19.22 23.69
C ALA A 68 -9.32 20.31 24.08
N THR A 69 -10.19 20.07 25.08
CA THR A 69 -11.36 20.93 25.38
C THR A 69 -11.00 22.38 25.70
N GLY A 70 -9.80 22.62 26.26
CA GLY A 70 -9.28 23.96 26.58
C GLY A 70 -8.26 24.53 25.58
N TRP A 71 -7.96 23.85 24.48
CA TRP A 71 -6.94 24.30 23.53
C TRP A 71 -7.45 25.42 22.63
N PRO A 72 -6.57 26.26 22.04
CA PRO A 72 -6.94 27.17 20.97
C PRO A 72 -7.62 26.42 19.82
N ILE A 73 -8.62 27.04 19.17
CA ILE A 73 -9.41 26.41 18.10
C ILE A 73 -8.55 25.72 17.03
N PRO A 74 -7.47 26.33 16.49
CA PRO A 74 -6.63 25.65 15.49
C PRO A 74 -6.09 24.30 15.99
N LYS A 75 -5.62 24.24 17.24
CA LYS A 75 -5.08 23.00 17.83
C LYS A 75 -6.18 21.96 18.11
N GLN A 76 -7.41 22.39 18.39
CA GLN A 76 -8.56 21.47 18.47
C GLN A 76 -8.90 20.88 17.10
N VAL A 77 -8.77 21.66 16.03
CA VAL A 77 -8.96 21.19 14.66
C VAL A 77 -7.90 20.14 14.34
N ASP A 78 -6.62 20.41 14.62
CA ASP A 78 -5.53 19.46 14.39
C ASP A 78 -5.75 18.14 15.15
N HIS A 79 -6.20 18.20 16.40
CA HIS A 79 -6.57 17.02 17.17
C HIS A 79 -7.66 16.19 16.48
N ARG A 80 -8.70 16.83 15.94
CA ARG A 80 -9.78 16.15 15.20
C ARG A 80 -9.28 15.58 13.86
N LEU A 81 -8.37 16.26 13.18
CA LEU A 81 -7.77 15.78 11.94
C LEU A 81 -6.94 14.51 12.17
N ILE A 82 -6.18 14.43 13.25
CA ILE A 82 -5.49 13.18 13.63
C ILE A 82 -6.49 12.06 13.93
N GLY A 83 -7.56 12.33 14.66
CA GLY A 83 -8.63 11.35 14.88
C GLY A 83 -9.27 10.83 13.59
N SER A 84 -9.50 11.72 12.62
CA SER A 84 -9.98 11.36 11.28
C SER A 84 -8.98 10.50 10.52
N ALA A 85 -7.68 10.83 10.57
CA ALA A 85 -6.63 10.06 9.94
C ALA A 85 -6.49 8.64 10.54
N LEU A 86 -6.64 8.48 11.86
CA LEU A 86 -6.68 7.17 12.52
C LEU A 86 -7.91 6.37 12.07
N SER A 87 -9.08 7.01 12.03
CA SER A 87 -10.32 6.39 11.55
C SER A 87 -10.21 5.91 10.09
N ARG A 88 -9.44 6.63 9.25
CA ARG A 88 -9.14 6.21 7.89
C ARG A 88 -8.33 4.91 7.86
N VAL A 89 -7.33 4.76 8.72
CA VAL A 89 -6.54 3.51 8.80
C VAL A 89 -7.43 2.34 9.26
N HIS A 90 -8.28 2.54 10.27
CA HIS A 90 -9.25 1.52 10.69
C HIS A 90 -10.16 1.11 9.52
N TRP A 91 -10.65 2.08 8.75
CA TRP A 91 -11.46 1.81 7.57
C TRP A 91 -10.72 1.00 6.51
N GLU A 92 -9.45 1.33 6.23
CA GLU A 92 -8.59 0.60 5.28
C GLU A 92 -8.30 -0.84 5.73
N LEU A 93 -8.13 -1.08 7.03
CA LEU A 93 -7.75 -2.39 7.58
C LEU A 93 -8.93 -3.32 7.79
N ASP A 94 -10.07 -2.79 8.24
CA ASP A 94 -11.16 -3.59 8.82
C ASP A 94 -12.55 -3.34 8.23
N VAL A 95 -12.89 -2.09 7.87
CA VAL A 95 -14.24 -1.77 7.34
C VAL A 95 -14.34 -2.05 5.84
N ASN A 96 -13.34 -1.61 5.08
CA ASN A 96 -13.18 -1.87 3.66
C ASN A 96 -11.77 -2.40 3.37
N PRO A 97 -11.48 -3.66 3.76
CA PRO A 97 -10.16 -4.26 3.58
C PRO A 97 -9.91 -4.61 2.11
N ARG A 98 -9.50 -3.62 1.29
CA ARG A 98 -9.14 -3.85 -0.13
C ARG A 98 -8.12 -4.98 -0.27
N TRP A 99 -7.17 -5.07 0.65
CA TRP A 99 -6.17 -6.14 0.70
C TRP A 99 -6.76 -7.57 0.76
N LYS A 100 -8.01 -7.76 1.24
CA LYS A 100 -8.67 -9.08 1.24
C LYS A 100 -9.50 -9.37 -0.01
N ARG A 101 -9.90 -8.34 -0.76
CA ARG A 101 -11.00 -8.44 -1.73
C ARG A 101 -10.77 -7.81 -3.10
N ASP A 102 -9.74 -6.98 -3.25
CA ASP A 102 -9.51 -6.21 -4.46
C ASP A 102 -8.14 -6.56 -5.06
N PRO A 103 -8.07 -7.36 -6.14
CA PRO A 103 -6.80 -7.64 -6.81
C PRO A 103 -6.07 -6.40 -7.31
N ASN A 104 -6.78 -5.29 -7.60
CA ASN A 104 -6.15 -4.04 -8.02
C ASN A 104 -5.32 -3.41 -6.90
N PHE A 105 -5.64 -3.71 -5.63
CA PHE A 105 -4.82 -3.32 -4.50
C PHE A 105 -3.38 -3.79 -4.69
N TYR A 106 -3.17 -5.06 -5.06
CA TYR A 106 -1.84 -5.64 -5.23
C TYR A 106 -1.14 -5.14 -6.49
N ILE A 107 -1.87 -4.78 -7.54
CA ILE A 107 -1.30 -4.06 -8.69
C ILE A 107 -0.79 -2.69 -8.25
N GLU A 108 -1.57 -1.94 -7.48
CA GLU A 108 -1.15 -0.66 -6.91
C GLU A 108 0.06 -0.83 -5.99
N GLN A 109 0.08 -1.87 -5.14
CA GLN A 109 1.19 -2.10 -4.21
C GLN A 109 2.48 -2.56 -4.89
N THR A 110 2.44 -2.92 -6.18
CA THR A 110 3.61 -3.39 -6.95
C THR A 110 4.09 -2.35 -7.95
N LEU A 111 3.23 -1.92 -8.88
CA LEU A 111 3.62 -1.04 -9.97
C LEU A 111 3.67 0.44 -9.58
N THR A 112 2.75 0.93 -8.74
CA THR A 112 2.76 2.33 -8.29
C THR A 112 4.05 2.70 -7.57
N PRO A 113 4.62 1.90 -6.64
CA PRO A 113 5.92 2.19 -6.05
C PRO A 113 7.00 2.40 -7.12
N VAL A 114 7.05 1.54 -8.16
CA VAL A 114 8.03 1.70 -9.23
C VAL A 114 7.82 3.03 -9.96
N VAL A 115 6.58 3.36 -10.32
CA VAL A 115 6.25 4.65 -10.96
C VAL A 115 6.64 5.84 -10.09
N GLU A 116 6.30 5.83 -8.80
CA GLU A 116 6.66 6.90 -7.86
C GLU A 116 8.19 7.08 -7.74
N ALA A 117 8.98 6.01 -7.82
CA ALA A 117 10.45 6.13 -7.81
C ALA A 117 10.98 6.83 -9.07
N LEU A 118 10.27 6.69 -10.19
CA LEU A 118 10.61 7.27 -11.47
C LEU A 118 10.08 8.70 -11.67
N THR A 119 9.30 9.25 -10.73
CA THR A 119 8.85 10.66 -10.84
C THR A 119 9.96 11.65 -10.54
N VAL A 120 11.06 11.21 -9.92
CA VAL A 120 12.27 12.04 -9.84
C VAL A 120 13.06 11.89 -11.14
N PRO A 121 13.48 13.00 -11.78
CA PRO A 121 14.22 12.93 -13.03
C PRO A 121 15.58 12.24 -12.86
N ALA A 122 15.95 11.48 -13.88
CA ALA A 122 17.27 10.88 -14.07
C ALA A 122 18.34 11.97 -14.40
N PRO A 123 19.65 11.68 -14.30
CA PRO A 123 20.27 10.39 -13.96
C PRO A 123 20.16 10.02 -12.47
N TYR A 124 20.07 8.73 -12.19
CA TYR A 124 19.92 8.20 -10.83
C TYR A 124 21.28 7.84 -10.22
N ASN A 125 21.54 8.37 -9.03
CA ASN A 125 22.69 7.94 -8.23
C ASN A 125 22.51 6.50 -7.69
N GLU A 126 23.53 5.97 -7.00
CA GLU A 126 23.53 4.60 -6.48
C GLU A 126 22.37 4.30 -5.53
N THR A 127 22.07 5.23 -4.61
CA THR A 127 20.96 5.08 -3.66
C THR A 127 19.61 4.99 -4.36
N ARG A 128 19.34 5.89 -5.31
CA ARG A 128 18.08 5.88 -6.09
C ARG A 128 17.99 4.66 -7.01
N SER A 129 19.10 4.27 -7.63
CA SER A 129 19.20 3.07 -8.46
C SER A 129 18.86 1.81 -7.66
N ARG A 130 19.41 1.67 -6.45
CA ARG A 130 19.12 0.55 -5.54
C ARG A 130 17.66 0.55 -5.09
N GLU A 131 17.09 1.72 -4.83
CA GLU A 131 15.67 1.83 -4.43
C GLU A 131 14.73 1.42 -5.58
N ILE A 132 14.98 1.86 -6.81
CA ILE A 132 14.23 1.41 -8.00
C ILE A 132 14.29 -0.12 -8.11
N LEU A 133 15.49 -0.70 -8.00
CA LEU A 133 15.66 -2.15 -8.06
C LEU A 133 14.88 -2.85 -6.94
N THR A 134 14.97 -2.34 -5.70
CA THR A 134 14.27 -2.90 -4.54
C THR A 134 12.75 -2.94 -4.75
N ARG A 135 12.18 -1.87 -5.31
CA ARG A 135 10.74 -1.82 -5.63
C ARG A 135 10.34 -2.85 -6.69
N ILE A 136 11.19 -3.08 -7.71
CA ILE A 136 10.97 -4.13 -8.71
C ILE A 136 11.07 -5.52 -8.07
N GLU A 137 12.06 -5.72 -7.19
CA GLU A 137 12.30 -7.01 -6.52
C GLU A 137 11.24 -7.36 -5.46
N ASN A 138 10.53 -6.36 -4.92
CA ASN A 138 9.38 -6.59 -4.03
C ASN A 138 8.18 -7.21 -4.77
N ILE A 139 8.07 -7.05 -6.10
CA ILE A 139 6.86 -7.42 -6.86
C ILE A 139 6.46 -8.89 -6.66
N PRO A 140 7.36 -9.89 -6.83
CA PRO A 140 6.99 -11.29 -6.67
C PRO A 140 6.49 -11.64 -5.26
N ALA A 141 7.16 -11.12 -4.22
CA ALA A 141 6.79 -11.40 -2.83
C ALA A 141 5.42 -10.81 -2.46
N ILE A 142 5.12 -9.59 -2.92
CA ILE A 142 3.80 -8.97 -2.71
C ILE A 142 2.70 -9.77 -3.40
N LEU A 143 2.94 -10.28 -4.61
CA LEU A 143 1.96 -11.09 -5.33
C LEU A 143 1.76 -12.47 -4.69
N GLN A 144 2.80 -13.08 -4.14
CA GLN A 144 2.65 -14.30 -3.35
C GLN A 144 1.75 -14.06 -2.13
N GLN A 145 1.98 -12.96 -1.40
CA GLN A 145 1.11 -12.58 -0.27
C GLN A 145 -0.33 -12.30 -0.71
N SER A 146 -0.56 -11.89 -1.96
CA SER A 146 -1.91 -11.70 -2.49
C SER A 146 -2.71 -13.00 -2.56
N GLU A 147 -2.05 -14.12 -2.89
CA GLU A 147 -2.70 -15.44 -2.99
C GLU A 147 -3.21 -15.92 -1.62
N GLU A 148 -2.47 -15.60 -0.55
CA GLU A 148 -2.86 -15.94 0.82
C GLU A 148 -3.95 -15.02 1.38
N ASN A 149 -4.01 -13.78 0.89
CA ASN A 149 -4.85 -12.73 1.44
C ASN A 149 -6.20 -12.61 0.74
N LEU A 150 -6.21 -12.71 -0.59
CA LEU A 150 -7.40 -12.57 -1.41
C LEU A 150 -8.30 -13.80 -1.23
N GLY A 151 -9.55 -13.55 -0.86
CA GLY A 151 -10.58 -14.58 -0.77
C GLY A 151 -11.32 -14.76 -2.09
N ASP A 152 -12.58 -14.33 -2.12
CA ASP A 152 -13.45 -14.37 -3.31
C ASP A 152 -13.67 -12.94 -3.85
N PRO A 153 -12.74 -12.40 -4.67
CA PRO A 153 -12.85 -11.04 -5.14
C PRO A 153 -13.99 -10.87 -6.16
N PRO A 154 -14.65 -9.70 -6.19
CA PRO A 154 -15.64 -9.40 -7.20
C PRO A 154 -15.12 -9.57 -8.63
N ALA A 155 -15.91 -10.24 -9.47
CA ALA A 155 -15.59 -10.40 -10.89
C ALA A 155 -15.27 -9.09 -11.63
N PRO A 156 -15.92 -7.94 -11.34
CA PRO A 156 -15.51 -6.66 -11.91
C PRO A 156 -14.08 -6.25 -11.53
N PHE A 157 -13.67 -6.43 -10.26
CA PHE A 157 -12.32 -6.08 -9.83
C PHE A 157 -11.27 -6.97 -10.49
N ALA A 158 -11.53 -8.28 -10.57
CA ALA A 158 -10.67 -9.22 -11.30
C ALA A 158 -10.57 -8.86 -12.80
N THR A 159 -11.67 -8.41 -13.42
CA THR A 159 -11.68 -7.97 -14.82
C THR A 159 -10.79 -6.75 -15.05
N VAL A 160 -10.92 -5.73 -14.20
CA VAL A 160 -10.08 -4.52 -14.28
C VAL A 160 -8.61 -4.87 -14.03
N ALA A 161 -8.32 -5.76 -13.07
CA ALA A 161 -6.96 -6.20 -12.78
C ALA A 161 -6.31 -6.89 -13.99
N VAL A 162 -7.04 -7.80 -14.66
CA VAL A 162 -6.59 -8.45 -15.90
C VAL A 162 -6.31 -7.41 -17.00
N GLN A 163 -7.23 -6.47 -17.20
CA GLN A 163 -7.06 -5.40 -18.21
C GLN A 163 -5.86 -4.50 -17.92
N ALA A 164 -5.65 -4.12 -16.65
CA ALA A 164 -4.52 -3.29 -16.23
C ALA A 164 -3.16 -3.96 -16.48
N LEU A 165 -3.12 -5.30 -16.45
CA LEU A 165 -1.91 -6.09 -16.66
C LEU A 165 -1.69 -6.52 -18.12
N ASP A 166 -2.60 -6.18 -19.04
CA ASP A 166 -2.42 -6.47 -20.46
C ASP A 166 -1.14 -5.80 -20.99
N GLY A 167 -0.26 -6.56 -21.63
CA GLY A 167 1.06 -6.09 -22.11
C GLY A 167 2.07 -5.72 -21.02
N VAL A 168 1.86 -6.07 -19.74
CA VAL A 168 2.75 -5.68 -18.63
C VAL A 168 4.19 -6.17 -18.79
N ARG A 169 4.38 -7.36 -19.39
CA ARG A 169 5.71 -7.94 -19.63
C ARG A 169 6.55 -7.05 -20.56
N ASP A 170 5.96 -6.61 -21.66
CA ASP A 170 6.68 -5.77 -22.63
C ASP A 170 6.96 -4.38 -22.06
N ARG A 171 6.02 -3.83 -21.27
CA ARG A 171 6.23 -2.57 -20.56
C ARG A 171 7.40 -2.65 -19.57
N LEU A 172 7.50 -3.72 -18.77
CA LEU A 172 8.60 -3.90 -17.81
C LEU A 172 9.95 -4.10 -18.50
N ARG A 173 10.00 -4.84 -19.61
CA ARG A 173 11.23 -5.01 -20.40
C ARG A 173 11.69 -3.70 -21.06
N LYS A 174 10.73 -2.92 -21.58
CA LYS A 174 11.01 -1.60 -22.14
C LYS A 174 11.55 -0.67 -21.05
N MET A 175 10.91 -0.64 -19.88
CA MET A 175 11.38 0.12 -18.72
C MET A 175 12.81 -0.27 -18.33
N ALA A 176 13.10 -1.56 -18.15
CA ALA A 176 14.43 -2.04 -17.81
C ALA A 176 15.49 -1.61 -18.84
N THR A 177 15.14 -1.63 -20.13
CA THR A 177 16.03 -1.19 -21.22
C THR A 177 16.28 0.31 -21.17
N SER A 178 15.23 1.11 -21.00
CA SER A 178 15.32 2.57 -20.92
C SER A 178 16.06 3.08 -19.69
N LEU A 179 16.04 2.33 -18.58
CA LEU A 179 16.75 2.70 -17.35
C LEU A 179 18.24 2.36 -17.34
N ARG A 180 18.75 1.59 -18.31
CA ARG A 180 20.18 1.21 -18.36
C ARG A 180 21.13 2.40 -18.42
N PRO A 181 20.95 3.40 -19.31
CA PRO A 181 21.83 4.56 -19.33
C PRO A 181 21.60 5.52 -18.14
N GLU A 182 20.46 5.40 -17.47
CA GLU A 182 20.02 6.33 -16.44
C GLU A 182 20.34 5.89 -15.00
N THR A 183 20.76 4.64 -14.81
CA THR A 183 21.01 4.05 -13.47
C THR A 183 22.43 3.56 -13.34
N THR A 184 22.87 3.34 -12.10
CA THR A 184 24.16 2.70 -11.80
C THR A 184 24.05 1.17 -11.74
N LEU A 185 22.91 0.58 -12.13
CA LEU A 185 22.65 -0.85 -11.99
C LEU A 185 23.34 -1.65 -13.09
N ASN A 186 23.74 -2.89 -12.75
CA ASN A 186 24.18 -3.83 -13.75
C ASN A 186 22.99 -4.21 -14.66
N ALA A 187 23.20 -4.18 -15.99
CA ALA A 187 22.15 -4.46 -16.97
C ALA A 187 21.50 -5.85 -16.78
N LYS A 188 22.28 -6.88 -16.47
CA LYS A 188 21.77 -8.23 -16.21
C LYS A 188 20.89 -8.23 -14.96
N GLN A 189 21.32 -7.59 -13.88
CA GLN A 189 20.56 -7.50 -12.63
C GLN A 189 19.18 -6.85 -12.85
N LEU A 190 19.15 -5.71 -13.54
CA LEU A 190 17.90 -5.01 -13.82
C LEU A 190 16.97 -5.81 -14.73
N ASN A 191 17.51 -6.45 -15.77
CA ASN A 191 16.72 -7.31 -16.67
C ASN A 191 16.13 -8.51 -15.92
N ASP A 192 16.96 -9.22 -15.15
CA ASP A 192 16.52 -10.40 -14.41
C ASP A 192 15.43 -10.05 -13.39
N ALA A 193 15.55 -8.90 -12.71
CA ALA A 193 14.52 -8.42 -11.79
C ALA A 193 13.21 -8.08 -12.53
N ALA A 194 13.30 -7.41 -13.68
CA ALA A 194 12.13 -7.08 -14.50
C ALA A 194 11.44 -8.34 -15.07
N ASP A 195 12.19 -9.35 -15.49
CA ASP A 195 11.62 -10.61 -16.00
C ASP A 195 10.95 -11.43 -14.88
N ARG A 196 11.53 -11.45 -13.67
CA ARG A 196 10.88 -12.06 -12.49
C ARG A 196 9.57 -11.34 -12.14
N ALA A 197 9.60 -10.01 -12.08
CA ALA A 197 8.41 -9.19 -11.82
C ALA A 197 7.32 -9.42 -12.89
N ALA A 198 7.69 -9.40 -14.17
CA ALA A 198 6.78 -9.66 -15.28
C ALA A 198 6.15 -11.05 -15.21
N SER A 199 6.93 -12.06 -14.83
CA SER A 199 6.44 -13.43 -14.68
C SER A 199 5.48 -13.57 -13.52
N ALA A 200 5.77 -12.95 -12.37
CA ALA A 200 4.85 -12.93 -11.23
C ALA A 200 3.52 -12.23 -11.56
N LEU A 201 3.56 -11.06 -12.23
CA LEU A 201 2.35 -10.34 -12.66
C LEU A 201 1.55 -11.13 -13.70
N SER A 202 2.22 -11.86 -14.60
CA SER A 202 1.56 -12.73 -15.58
C SER A 202 0.84 -13.89 -14.89
N SER A 203 1.49 -14.54 -13.92
CA SER A 203 0.88 -15.62 -13.12
C SER A 203 -0.31 -15.12 -12.29
N PHE A 204 -0.18 -13.95 -11.67
CA PHE A 204 -1.27 -13.30 -10.95
C PHE A 204 -2.47 -13.04 -11.86
N CYS A 205 -2.24 -12.56 -13.10
CA CYS A 205 -3.30 -12.37 -14.09
C CYS A 205 -4.00 -13.69 -14.47
N ALA A 206 -3.22 -14.77 -14.70
CA ALA A 206 -3.74 -16.07 -15.08
C ALA A 206 -4.66 -16.70 -14.01
N MET A 207 -4.38 -16.47 -12.72
CA MET A 207 -5.23 -16.90 -11.61
C MET A 207 -6.68 -16.37 -11.75
N TRP A 208 -6.84 -15.13 -12.21
CA TRP A 208 -8.15 -14.50 -12.37
C TRP A 208 -8.94 -14.98 -13.59
N HIS A 209 -8.25 -15.38 -14.66
CA HIS A 209 -8.90 -15.99 -15.81
C HIS A 209 -9.59 -17.31 -15.45
N CYS A 210 -9.03 -18.08 -14.51
CA CYS A 210 -9.64 -19.31 -13.99
C CYS A 210 -10.90 -19.02 -13.13
N CYS A 211 -10.89 -17.96 -12.31
CA CYS A 211 -12.01 -17.60 -11.45
C CYS A 211 -13.23 -17.03 -12.21
N ARG A 212 -13.05 -16.49 -13.42
CA ARG A 212 -14.14 -15.95 -14.27
C ARG A 212 -15.22 -16.99 -14.63
N THR A 213 -14.94 -18.28 -14.49
CA THR A 213 -15.88 -19.36 -14.84
C THR A 213 -16.80 -19.78 -13.68
N ARG A 214 -16.66 -19.23 -12.47
CA ARG A 214 -17.55 -19.54 -11.33
C ARG A 214 -18.85 -18.72 -11.34
N PRO A 215 -20.05 -19.33 -11.17
CA PRO A 215 -21.32 -18.59 -11.13
C PRO A 215 -21.43 -17.69 -9.88
N ARG A 216 -22.11 -16.54 -10.05
CA ARG A 216 -22.17 -15.39 -9.12
C ARG A 216 -23.23 -15.52 -8.01
N ASN A 217 -23.03 -14.76 -6.94
CA ASN A 217 -24.12 -14.10 -6.21
C ASN A 217 -23.90 -12.57 -6.15
N SER A 218 -25.01 -11.83 -6.03
CA SER A 218 -25.19 -10.39 -6.30
C SER A 218 -24.19 -9.45 -5.61
N TRP A 219 -23.58 -8.55 -6.41
CA TRP A 219 -22.79 -7.42 -5.91
C TRP A 219 -23.69 -6.18 -5.78
N LEU A 220 -24.18 -5.90 -4.57
CA LEU A 220 -24.76 -4.60 -4.22
C LEU A 220 -23.89 -3.97 -3.12
N TRP A 221 -23.27 -2.83 -3.43
CA TRP A 221 -22.62 -1.98 -2.44
C TRP A 221 -23.71 -1.37 -1.53
N GLY A 222 -23.67 -1.64 -0.23
CA GLY A 222 -24.43 -0.87 0.76
C GLY A 222 -25.75 -1.46 1.28
N ALA A 223 -26.09 -2.72 0.99
CA ALA A 223 -27.21 -3.36 1.69
C ALA A 223 -26.80 -3.68 3.15
N ARG A 224 -26.95 -2.71 4.05
CA ARG A 224 -27.14 -3.00 5.47
C ARG A 224 -28.35 -3.93 5.56
N SER A 225 -28.13 -5.16 5.97
CA SER A 225 -29.20 -6.03 6.46
C SER A 225 -29.74 -5.40 7.74
N GLY A 226 -30.68 -4.46 7.58
CA GLY A 226 -31.49 -3.96 8.67
C GLY A 226 -32.43 -5.08 9.10
N THR A 227 -32.07 -5.78 10.17
CA THR A 227 -33.03 -6.59 10.92
C THR A 227 -33.55 -5.75 12.07
N GLY A 228 -34.83 -5.41 12.00
CA GLY A 228 -35.63 -5.04 13.15
C GLY A 228 -37.04 -4.63 12.74
N PRO A 229 -38.02 -4.75 13.64
CA PRO A 229 -38.17 -5.73 14.72
C PRO A 229 -38.76 -7.06 14.23
#